data_AF-A0A6P2CGJ9-F1
#
_entry.id   AF-A0A6P2CGJ9-F1
#
_cell.length_a   1.000
_cell.length_b   1.000
_cell.length_c   1.000
_cell.angle_alpha   90.00
_cell.angle_beta   90.00
_cell.angle_gamma   90.00
#
_symmetry.space_group_name_H-M   'P 1'
#
loop_
_entity.id
_entity.type
_entity.pdbx_description
1 polymer ?
#
loop_
_entity_poly.entity_id
_entity_poly.type
_entity_poly.pdbx_seq_one_letter_code
_entity_poly.pdbx_strand_id
1 'polypeptide(L)' 'MRSQIKRLLVRHGYPPDQQPAAIELVLEQMETIAPDLAA' A
#
# COMPACT_ATOMS: atom_id res chain seq x y z
N MET A 1 0.08 9.34 -1.37
CA MET A 1 0.12 7.98 -0.80
C MET A 1 0.45 6.90 -1.84
N ARG A 2 -0.34 6.69 -2.90
CA ARG A 2 -0.06 5.68 -3.96
C ARG A 2 1.38 5.72 -4.50
N SER A 3 1.93 6.91 -4.74
CA SER A 3 3.31 7.08 -5.22
C SER A 3 4.38 6.65 -4.21
N GLN A 4 4.11 6.75 -2.90
CA GLN A 4 5.02 6.28 -1.84
C GLN A 4 5.03 4.75 -1.79
N ILE A 5 3.84 4.13 -1.83
CA ILE A 5 3.68 2.67 -1.84
C ILE A 5 4.35 2.08 -3.08
N LYS A 6 4.12 2.64 -4.27
CA LYS A 6 4.78 2.21 -5.51
C LYS A 6 6.31 2.24 -5.39
N ARG A 7 6.88 3.31 -4.82
CA ARG A 7 8.34 3.41 -4.60
C ARG A 7 8.86 2.33 -3.65
N LEU A 8 8.09 1.99 -2.61
CA LEU A 8 8.42 0.90 -1.69
C LEU A 8 8.43 -0.45 -2.42
N LEU A 9 7.37 -0.74 -3.17
CA LEU A 9 7.25 -1.98 -3.95
C LEU A 9 8.40 -2.15 -4.95
N VAL A 10 8.74 -1.09 -5.68
CA VAL A 10 9.89 -1.11 -6.61
C VAL A 10 11.20 -1.30 -5.87
N ARG A 11 11.43 -0.60 -4.75
CA ARG A 11 12.66 -0.72 -3.94
C ARG A 11 12.89 -2.16 -3.46
N HIS A 12 11.82 -2.88 -3.13
CA HIS A 12 11.89 -4.25 -2.62
C HIS A 12 11.68 -5.32 -3.69
N GLY A 13 11.69 -4.95 -4.98
CA GLY A 13 11.64 -5.91 -6.09
C GLY A 13 10.27 -6.58 -6.27
N TYR A 14 9.19 -5.94 -5.83
CA TYR A 14 7.85 -6.49 -5.99
C TYR A 14 7.43 -6.54 -7.48
N PRO A 15 6.86 -7.65 -7.98
CA PRO A 15 6.56 -7.83 -9.40
C PRO A 15 5.68 -6.70 -9.96
N PRO A 16 6.07 -6.05 -11.08
CA PRO A 16 5.40 -4.86 -11.60
C PRO A 16 3.93 -5.09 -11.99
N ASP A 17 3.61 -6.31 -12.43
CA ASP A 17 2.26 -6.80 -12.74
C ASP A 17 1.38 -6.94 -11.48
N GLN A 18 1.97 -7.19 -10.32
CA GLN A 18 1.26 -7.33 -9.04
C GLN A 18 1.18 -6.01 -8.25
N GLN A 19 1.98 -4.99 -8.62
CA GLN A 19 1.99 -3.70 -7.92
C GLN A 19 0.62 -3.01 -7.85
N PRO A 20 -0.23 -3.01 -8.89
CA PRO A 20 -1.55 -2.37 -8.81
C PRO A 20 -2.42 -2.95 -7.69
N ALA A 21 -2.54 -4.28 -7.62
CA ALA A 21 -3.32 -4.96 -6.59
C ALA A 21 -2.75 -4.75 -5.18
N ALA A 22 -1.42 -4.76 -5.03
CA ALA A 22 -0.77 -4.49 -3.74
C ALA A 22 -1.02 -3.04 -3.27
N ILE A 23 -1.05 -2.07 -4.18
CA ILE A 23 -1.35 -0.67 -3.84
C ILE A 23 -2.80 -0.52 -3.40
N GLU A 24 -3.76 -1.19 -4.04
CA GLU A 24 -5.17 -1.18 -3.65
C GLU A 24 -5.37 -1.77 -2.26
N LEU A 25 -4.79 -2.95 -2.00
CA LEU A 25 -4.87 -3.62 -0.70
C LEU A 25 -4.34 -2.73 0.44
N VAL A 26 -3.20 -2.06 0.24
CA VAL A 26 -2.63 -1.17 1.27
C VAL A 26 -3.56 0.00 1.57
N LEU A 27 -4.25 0.55 0.57
CA LEU A 27 -5.19 1.65 0.78
C LEU A 27 -6.43 1.18 1.55
N GLU A 28 -6.99 0.02 1.21
CA GLU A 28 -8.10 -0.60 1.93
C GLU A 28 -7.73 -0.86 3.40
N GLN A 29 -6.53 -1.40 3.65
CA GLN A 29 -6.02 -1.64 5.00
C GLN A 29 -5.87 -0.35 5.80
N MET A 30 -5.44 0.75 5.17
CA MET A 30 -5.33 2.04 5.85
C MET A 30 -6.69 2.55 6.35
N GLU A 31 -7.78 2.32 5.62
CA GLU A 31 -9.13 2.69 6.06
C GLU A 31 -9.59 1.87 7.28
N THR A 32 -9.13 0.62 7.38
CA THR A 32 -9.43 -0.25 8.53
C THR A 32 -8.56 0.01 9.76
N ILE A 33 -7.33 0.50 9.59
CA ILE A 33 -6.37 0.73 10.68
C ILE A 33 -6.49 2.16 11.23
N ALA A 34 -6.98 3.12 10.44
CA ALA A 34 -7.12 4.51 10.87
C ALA A 34 -7.94 4.70 12.17
N PRO A 35 -9.04 3.97 12.43
CA PRO A 35 -9.76 4.07 13.70
C PRO A 35 -8.94 3.61 14.91
N ASP A 36 -8.16 2.55 14.76
CA ASP A 36 -7.38 1.95 15.85
C ASP A 36 -6.17 2.80 16.25
N LEU A 37 -5.64 3.61 15.32
CA LEU A 37 -4.47 4.47 15.57
C LEU A 37 -4.83 5.84 16.19
N ALA A 38 -6.09 6.25 16.10
CA ALA A 38 -6.57 7.55 16.59
C ALA A 38 -7.17 7.50 18.02
N ALA A 39 -7.22 6.32 18.64
CA ALA A 39 -7.70 6.08 20.00
C ALA A 39 -6.58 6.22 21.05
#